data_AF-A0A947K086-F1
#
_entry.id   AF-A0A947K086-F1
#
_cell.length_a   1.000
_cell.length_b   1.000
_cell.length_c   1.000
_cell.angle_alpha   90.00
_cell.angle_beta   90.00
_cell.angle_gamma   90.00
#
_symmetry.space_group_name_H-M   'P 1'
#
loop_
_entity.id
_entity.type
_entity.pdbx_description
1 polymer ?
#
loop_
_entity_poly.entity_id
_entity_poly.type
_entity_poly.pdbx_seq_one_letter_code
_entity_poly.pdbx_strand_id
1 'polypeptide(L)'
;MGAGAQLSVTDKRRMARHPVDHPVIAEHFRAGDMRMHVSNLSATGFMIDDAHDLARGDRVIIRLPIVGRIEAYCMWIRDNRAGFQFERIVRPDDFLAMIDQLQPNPRLRRTR
;
A
#
# COMPACT_ATOMS: atom_id res chain seq x y z
N MET A 1 28.69 -10.04 -9.97
CA MET A 1 28.27 -8.66 -9.66
C MET A 1 26.90 -8.44 -10.30
N GLY A 2 25.82 -8.66 -9.54
CA GLY A 2 24.47 -8.49 -10.06
C GLY A 2 24.06 -7.03 -9.97
N ALA A 3 23.93 -6.36 -11.12
CA ALA A 3 23.37 -5.01 -11.18
C ALA A 3 21.88 -5.07 -10.86
N GLY A 4 21.54 -5.07 -9.57
CA GLY A 4 20.19 -4.76 -9.13
C GLY A 4 19.91 -3.32 -9.52
N ALA A 5 19.01 -3.12 -10.48
CA ALA A 5 18.60 -1.78 -10.88
C ALA A 5 18.07 -1.03 -9.64
N GLN A 6 18.89 -0.12 -9.11
CA GLN A 6 18.54 0.71 -7.97
C GLN A 6 17.59 1.81 -8.49
N LEU A 7 16.29 1.49 -8.57
CA LEU A 7 15.29 2.48 -8.98
C LEU A 7 15.38 3.70 -8.06
N SER A 8 15.52 4.88 -8.67
CA SER A 8 15.55 6.12 -7.90
C SER A 8 14.22 6.32 -7.19
N VAL A 9 14.21 7.07 -6.09
CA VAL A 9 12.97 7.47 -5.39
C VAL A 9 11.99 8.15 -6.36
N THR A 10 12.51 8.86 -7.36
CA THR A 10 11.72 9.50 -8.42
C THR A 10 11.05 8.48 -9.35
N ASP A 11 11.74 7.41 -9.74
CA ASP A 11 11.17 6.35 -10.59
C ASP A 11 10.07 5.56 -9.86
N LYS A 12 10.28 5.29 -8.57
CA LYS A 12 9.25 4.67 -7.72
C LYS A 12 7.98 5.51 -7.62
N ARG A 13 8.11 6.85 -7.61
CA ARG A 13 6.98 7.78 -7.60
C ARG A 13 6.23 7.87 -8.94
N ARG A 14 6.85 7.47 -10.06
CA ARG A 14 6.19 7.40 -11.38
C ARG A 14 5.41 6.11 -11.61
N MET A 15 5.50 5.12 -10.71
CA MET A 15 4.67 3.92 -10.81
C MET A 15 3.20 4.30 -10.66
N ALA A 16 2.37 3.82 -11.58
CA ALA A 16 0.95 4.08 -11.59
C ALA A 16 0.33 3.73 -10.23
N ARG A 17 -0.41 4.67 -9.66
CA ARG A 17 -1.17 4.48 -8.42
C ARG A 17 -2.63 4.28 -8.80
N HIS A 18 -3.20 3.18 -8.36
CA HIS A 18 -4.60 2.84 -8.58
C HIS A 18 -5.40 3.23 -7.34
N PRO A 19 -6.39 4.14 -7.46
CA PRO A 19 -7.31 4.44 -6.38
C PRO A 19 -8.07 3.17 -5.97
N VAL A 20 -8.18 2.93 -4.67
CA VAL A 20 -8.94 1.81 -4.09
C VAL A 20 -9.69 2.29 -2.86
N ASP A 21 -10.61 1.46 -2.40
CA ASP A 21 -11.37 1.63 -1.15
C ASP A 21 -11.30 0.29 -0.46
N HIS A 22 -10.28 0.12 0.36
CA HIS A 22 -9.92 -1.17 0.90
C HIS A 22 -9.67 -1.06 2.40
N PRO A 23 -10.71 -1.23 3.23
CA PRO A 23 -10.54 -1.39 4.67
C PRO A 23 -9.83 -2.72 4.96
N VAL A 24 -8.83 -2.68 5.81
CA VAL A 24 -7.98 -3.83 6.14
C VAL A 24 -7.62 -3.82 7.63
N ILE A 25 -7.37 -5.00 8.18
CA ILE A 25 -6.70 -5.16 9.46
C ILE A 25 -5.24 -5.49 9.16
N ALA A 26 -4.33 -4.61 9.59
CA ALA A 26 -2.90 -4.81 9.49
C ALA A 26 -2.32 -5.09 10.88
N GLU A 27 -1.26 -5.87 10.95
CA GLU A 27 -0.55 -6.16 12.20
C GLU A 27 0.61 -5.18 12.36
N HIS A 28 0.52 -4.26 13.31
CA HIS A 28 1.60 -3.36 13.68
C HIS A 28 2.60 -4.07 14.59
N PHE A 29 3.88 -3.98 14.25
CA PHE A 29 4.95 -4.76 14.92
C PHE A 29 5.01 -4.58 16.45
N ARG A 30 4.58 -3.42 16.98
CA ARG A 30 4.57 -3.15 18.43
C ARG A 30 3.19 -3.09 19.06
N ALA A 31 2.18 -2.69 18.29
CA ALA A 31 0.85 -2.38 18.81
C ALA A 31 -0.16 -3.51 18.58
N GLY A 32 0.21 -4.53 17.77
CA GLY A 32 -0.69 -5.58 17.36
C GLY A 32 -1.62 -5.13 16.24
N ASP A 33 -2.80 -5.76 16.15
CA ASP A 33 -3.75 -5.52 15.07
C ASP A 33 -4.31 -4.09 15.09
N MET A 34 -4.33 -3.44 13.94
CA MET A 34 -4.93 -2.13 13.73
C MET A 34 -5.73 -2.07 12.44
N ARG A 35 -6.82 -1.29 12.47
CA ARG A 35 -7.62 -1.02 11.29
C ARG A 35 -6.97 0.10 10.47
N MET A 36 -6.99 -0.06 9.16
CA MET A 36 -6.52 0.93 8.20
C MET A 36 -7.46 0.97 7.01
N HIS A 37 -7.55 2.12 6.35
CA HIS A 37 -8.24 2.28 5.09
C HIS A 37 -7.24 2.63 3.99
N VAL A 38 -6.99 1.67 3.09
CA VAL A 38 -6.11 1.88 1.95
C VAL A 38 -6.88 2.64 0.86
N SER A 39 -6.38 3.82 0.50
CA SER A 39 -6.99 4.73 -0.48
C SER A 39 -6.36 4.65 -1.87
N ASN A 40 -5.11 4.17 -1.98
CA ASN A 40 -4.49 3.83 -3.25
C ASN A 40 -3.35 2.81 -3.10
N LEU A 41 -3.08 2.10 -4.18
CA LEU A 41 -2.05 1.06 -4.30
C LEU A 41 -1.17 1.30 -5.53
N SER A 42 0.10 0.96 -5.41
CA SER A 42 1.03 0.75 -6.53
C SER A 42 1.78 -0.58 -6.31
N ALA A 43 2.57 -1.02 -7.28
CA ALA A 43 3.39 -2.22 -7.12
C ALA A 43 4.49 -2.07 -6.04
N THR A 44 4.75 -0.86 -5.54
CA THR A 44 5.77 -0.59 -4.51
C THR A 44 5.19 -0.21 -3.16
N GLY A 45 3.90 0.07 -3.04
CA GLY A 45 3.36 0.48 -1.76
C GLY A 45 1.92 0.93 -1.83
N PHE A 46 1.48 1.58 -0.76
CA PHE A 46 0.11 2.06 -0.63
C PHE A 46 0.04 3.35 0.16
N MET A 47 -1.14 3.95 0.18
CA MET A 47 -1.45 5.10 1.03
C MET A 47 -2.71 4.79 1.81
N ILE A 48 -2.74 5.25 3.07
CA ILE A 48 -3.94 5.28 3.89
C ILE A 48 -4.38 6.73 4.13
N ASP A 49 -5.65 6.94 4.43
CA ASP A 49 -6.23 8.26 4.73
C ASP A 49 -6.90 8.37 6.11
N ASP A 50 -6.65 7.38 6.98
CA ASP A 50 -7.05 7.27 8.38
C ASP A 50 -5.84 7.04 9.29
N ALA A 51 -4.74 7.77 9.05
CA ALA A 51 -3.48 7.60 9.76
C ALA A 51 -3.56 8.09 11.22
N HIS A 52 -4.06 7.22 12.10
CA HIS A 52 -4.06 7.38 13.55
C HIS A 52 -3.05 6.42 14.19
N ASP A 53 -2.37 6.86 15.25
CA ASP A 53 -1.45 6.04 16.05
C ASP A 53 -0.28 5.40 15.26
N LEU A 54 0.17 6.08 14.20
CA LEU A 54 1.33 5.71 13.39
C LEU A 54 2.45 6.73 13.50
N ALA A 55 3.68 6.26 13.37
CA ALA A 55 4.89 7.04 13.26
C ALA A 55 5.65 6.67 11.97
N ARG A 56 6.45 7.62 11.47
CA ARG A 56 7.39 7.35 10.39
C ARG A 56 8.38 6.28 10.84
N GLY A 57 8.57 5.26 10.01
CA GLY A 57 9.42 4.10 10.29
C GLY A 57 8.65 2.89 10.84
N ASP A 58 7.38 3.05 11.21
CA ASP A 58 6.57 1.92 11.68
C ASP A 58 6.46 0.83 10.61
N ARG A 59 6.52 -0.42 11.08
CA ARG A 59 6.43 -1.61 10.26
C ARG A 59 5.09 -2.28 10.52
N VAL A 60 4.38 -2.58 9.44
CA VAL A 60 3.11 -3.30 9.47
C VAL A 60 3.15 -4.50 8.55
N ILE A 61 2.40 -5.53 8.89
CA ILE A 61 2.11 -6.65 8.00
C ILE A 61 0.66 -6.49 7.54
N ILE A 62 0.46 -6.27 6.25
CA ILE A 62 -0.86 -6.15 5.62
C ILE A 62 -1.14 -7.41 4.81
N ARG A 63 -2.40 -7.86 4.81
CA ARG A 63 -2.86 -8.94 3.92
C ARG A 63 -3.60 -8.35 2.73
N LEU A 64 -3.06 -8.55 1.54
CA LEU A 64 -3.67 -8.15 0.28
C LEU A 64 -4.12 -9.38 -0.53
N PRO A 65 -5.16 -9.25 -1.37
CA PRO A 65 -5.53 -10.30 -2.31
C PRO A 65 -4.37 -10.63 -3.26
N ILE A 66 -4.28 -11.88 -3.71
CA ILE A 66 -3.20 -12.43 -4.57
C ILE A 66 -1.82 -12.46 -3.88
N VAL A 67 -1.34 -11.34 -3.35
CA VAL A 67 0.01 -11.17 -2.78
C VAL A 67 0.14 -11.81 -1.39
N GLY A 68 -0.97 -11.93 -0.64
CA GLY A 68 -0.99 -12.47 0.71
C GLY A 68 -0.45 -11.48 1.74
N ARG A 69 0.28 -11.98 2.76
CA ARG A 69 0.92 -11.14 3.77
C ARG A 69 2.16 -10.49 3.17
N ILE A 70 2.27 -9.17 3.29
CA ILE A 70 3.43 -8.40 2.88
C ILE A 70 3.74 -7.35 3.92
N GLU A 71 5.03 -7.15 4.19
CA GLU A 71 5.47 -6.11 5.11
C GLU A 71 5.55 -4.75 4.41
N ALA A 72 5.24 -3.70 5.16
CA ALA A 72 5.38 -2.35 4.69
C ALA A 72 5.86 -1.41 5.78
N TYR A 73 6.63 -0.40 5.36
CA TYR A 73 7.22 0.61 6.23
C TYR A 73 6.56 1.96 5.99
N CYS A 74 6.14 2.64 7.06
CA CYS A 74 5.59 3.99 6.99
C CYS A 74 6.71 4.97 6.62
N MET A 75 6.67 5.52 5.40
CA MET A 75 7.73 6.38 4.86
C MET A 75 7.53 7.85 5.21
N TRP A 76 6.28 8.28 5.33
CA TRP A 76 5.89 9.64 5.66
C TRP A 76 4.48 9.63 6.25
N ILE A 77 4.23 10.64 7.07
CA ILE A 77 2.90 10.98 7.60
C ILE A 77 2.69 12.46 7.33
N ARG A 78 1.50 12.81 6.84
CA ARG A 78 1.09 14.19 6.60
C ARG A 78 -0.40 14.29 6.84
N ASP A 79 -0.78 15.14 7.78
CA ASP A 79 -2.16 15.28 8.24
C ASP A 79 -2.71 13.89 8.63
N ASN A 80 -3.89 13.51 8.11
CA ASN A 80 -4.48 12.19 8.35
C ASN A 80 -4.01 11.10 7.37
N ARG A 81 -2.94 11.33 6.61
CA ARG A 81 -2.48 10.39 5.58
C ARG A 81 -1.10 9.85 5.89
N ALA A 82 -0.90 8.58 5.55
CA ALA A 82 0.41 7.95 5.61
C ALA A 82 0.69 7.16 4.33
N GLY A 83 1.95 7.20 3.89
CA GLY A 83 2.41 6.43 2.74
C GLY A 83 3.33 5.31 3.17
N PHE A 84 3.01 4.10 2.72
CA PHE A 84 3.75 2.90 3.03
C PHE A 84 4.53 2.39 1.82
N GLN A 85 5.73 1.88 2.06
CA GLN A 85 6.57 1.21 1.08
C GLN A 85 6.63 -0.28 1.43
N PHE A 86 6.28 -1.15 0.49
CA PHE A 86 6.46 -2.58 0.66
C PHE A 86 7.94 -2.95 0.81
N GLU A 87 8.23 -3.99 1.58
CA GLU A 87 9.58 -4.57 1.71
C GLU A 87 10.13 -5.07 0.37
N ARG A 88 9.24 -5.45 -0.57
CA ARG A 88 9.56 -5.96 -1.90
C ARG A 88 8.58 -5.41 -2.93
N ILE A 89 9.04 -5.31 -4.19
CA ILE A 89 8.19 -4.92 -5.31
C ILE A 89 7.23 -6.08 -5.62
N VAL A 90 5.94 -5.78 -5.76
CA VAL A 90 4.92 -6.73 -6.25
C VAL A 90 5.12 -6.94 -7.74
N ARG A 91 5.12 -8.20 -8.19
CA ARG A 91 5.29 -8.52 -9.62
C ARG A 91 4.13 -7.92 -10.43
N PRO A 92 4.37 -7.44 -11.67
CA PRO A 92 3.33 -6.81 -12.48
C PRO A 92 2.06 -7.65 -12.62
N ASP A 93 2.20 -8.96 -12.89
CA ASP A 93 1.05 -9.85 -13.08
C ASP A 93 0.22 -10.01 -11.80
N ASP A 94 0.88 -10.21 -10.65
CA ASP A 94 0.22 -10.29 -9.35
C ASP A 94 -0.45 -8.95 -8.97
N PHE A 95 0.20 -7.83 -9.31
CA PHE A 95 -0.34 -6.50 -9.06
C PHE A 95 -1.61 -6.24 -9.87
N LEU A 96 -1.60 -6.55 -11.17
CA LEU A 96 -2.78 -6.41 -12.02
C LEU A 96 -3.93 -7.29 -11.55
N ALA A 97 -3.67 -8.57 -11.23
CA ALA A 97 -4.68 -9.47 -10.69
C ALA A 97 -5.23 -9.00 -9.33
N MET A 98 -4.39 -8.42 -8.47
CA MET A 98 -4.82 -7.82 -7.20
C MET A 98 -5.72 -6.61 -7.43
N ILE A 99 -5.38 -5.72 -8.36
CA ILE A 99 -6.22 -4.55 -8.69
C ILE A 99 -7.56 -5.00 -9.26
N ASP A 100 -7.59 -6.03 -10.11
CA ASP A 100 -8.84 -6.58 -10.65
C ASP A 100 -9.75 -7.16 -9.56
N GLN A 101 -9.20 -7.72 -8.48
CA GLN A 101 -10.00 -8.19 -7.33
C GLN A 101 -10.48 -7.08 -6.40
N LEU A 102 -9.70 -6.00 -6.30
CA LEU A 102 -10.06 -4.81 -5.51
C LEU A 102 -11.03 -3.88 -6.28
N GLN A 103 -11.31 -4.20 -7.55
CA GLN A 103 -12.24 -3.50 -8.42
C GLN A 103 -13.42 -4.44 -8.79
N PRO A 104 -14.61 -3.91 -9.10
CA PRO A 104 -14.96 -2.50 -9.17
C PRO A 104 -15.16 -1.92 -7.77
N ASN A 105 -14.42 -0.86 -7.44
CA ASN A 105 -14.65 -0.09 -6.23
C ASN A 105 -16.01 0.61 -6.36
N PRO A 106 -17.06 0.21 -5.61
CA PRO A 106 -18.39 0.79 -5.77
C PRO A 106 -18.42 2.28 -5.43
N ARG A 107 -17.49 2.78 -4.60
CA ARG A 107 -17.35 4.21 -4.27
C ARG A 107 -16.64 5.02 -5.37
N LEU A 108 -15.91 4.37 -6.28
CA LEU A 108 -15.39 5.01 -7.52
C LEU A 108 -16.42 5.05 -8.65
N ARG A 109 -17.60 4.42 -8.50
CA ARG A 109 -18.74 4.72 -9.37
C ARG A 109 -19.20 6.13 -9.06
N ARG A 110 -18.60 7.09 -9.76
CA ARG A 110 -19.08 8.48 -9.82
C ARG A 110 -20.60 8.44 -9.99
N THR A 111 -21.35 8.88 -8.98
CA THR A 111 -22.77 9.17 -9.11
C THR A 111 -22.88 10.15 -10.28
N ARG A 112 -23.40 9.67 -11.42
CA ARG A 112 -23.82 10.55 -12.51
C ARG A 112 -25.07 11.29 -12.07
#